data_AF-A0A832FJ82-F1
#
_entry.id   AF-A0A832FJ82-F1
#
_cell.length_a   1.000
_cell.length_b   1.000
_cell.length_c   1.000
_cell.angle_alpha   90.00
_cell.angle_beta   90.00
_cell.angle_gamma   90.00
#
_symmetry.space_group_name_H-M   'P 1'
#
loop_
_entity.id
_entity.type
_entity.pdbx_description
1 polymer ?
#
loop_
_entity_poly.entity_id
_entity_poly.type
_entity_poly.pdbx_seq_one_letter_code
_entity_poly.pdbx_strand_id
1 'polypeptide(L)' 'MPVRRNRKISAQHHKDLVKVSFRISRKDHEAILALVRSGTYSSVSEFVRHALERLVYEYSDRASRR' A
#
# COMPACT_ATOMS: atom_id res chain seq x y z
N MET A 1 31.08 13.05 -17.29
CA MET A 1 30.12 12.57 -18.31
C MET A 1 28.79 12.22 -17.62
N PRO A 2 27.68 12.95 -17.82
CA PRO A 2 26.40 12.55 -17.25
C PRO A 2 25.67 11.59 -18.21
N VAL A 3 25.37 10.39 -17.73
CA VAL A 3 24.66 9.33 -18.44
C VAL A 3 23.16 9.67 -18.48
N ARG A 4 22.61 9.88 -19.69
CA ARG A 4 21.17 9.97 -19.94
C ARG A 4 20.52 8.60 -19.73
N ARG A 5 19.58 8.49 -18.78
CA ARG A 5 18.74 7.30 -18.61
C ARG A 5 17.42 7.47 -19.35
N ASN A 6 17.27 6.74 -20.45
CA ASN A 6 16.02 6.59 -21.21
C ASN A 6 14.94 5.92 -20.35
N ARG A 7 13.79 6.60 -20.16
CA ARG A 7 12.56 5.95 -19.67
C ARG A 7 11.79 5.44 -20.88
N LYS A 8 11.80 4.12 -21.11
CA LYS A 8 10.80 3.47 -21.96
C LYS A 8 9.51 3.38 -21.15
N ILE A 9 8.47 4.10 -21.58
CA ILE A 9 7.12 3.98 -21.04
C ILE A 9 6.40 2.97 -21.92
N SER A 10 6.30 1.73 -21.45
CA SER A 10 5.43 0.72 -22.05
C SER A 10 4.04 0.87 -21.47
N ALA A 11 3.11 1.32 -22.31
CA ALA A 11 1.69 1.38 -21.98
C ALA A 11 1.12 -0.05 -21.91
N GLN A 12 0.65 -0.43 -20.73
CA GLN A 12 -0.22 -1.59 -20.53
C GLN A 12 -1.37 -1.14 -19.63
N HIS A 13 -2.59 -1.17 -20.18
CA HIS A 13 -3.84 -0.94 -19.46
C HIS A 13 -4.10 -2.07 -18.44
N HIS A 14 -3.38 -2.03 -17.32
CA HIS A 14 -3.62 -2.83 -16.12
C HIS A 14 -3.51 -1.86 -14.95
N LYS A 15 -4.65 -1.54 -14.30
CA LYS A 15 -4.81 -0.74 -13.06
C LYS A 15 -3.47 -0.20 -12.52
N ASP A 16 -3.18 1.08 -12.76
CA ASP A 16 -1.90 1.69 -12.40
C ASP A 16 -1.52 1.38 -10.95
N LEU A 17 -0.62 0.42 -10.77
CA LEU A 17 -0.10 0.04 -9.46
C LEU A 17 0.91 1.08 -9.03
N VAL A 18 0.57 1.88 -8.02
CA VAL A 18 1.47 2.88 -7.46
C VAL A 18 2.36 2.24 -6.40
N LYS A 19 3.68 2.25 -6.64
CA LYS A 19 4.65 1.84 -5.62
C LYS A 19 4.87 2.98 -4.64
N VAL A 20 4.53 2.75 -3.37
CA VAL A 20 4.74 3.70 -2.27
C VAL A 20 5.76 3.14 -1.29
N SER A 21 6.57 4.02 -0.69
CA SER A 21 7.50 3.67 0.37
C SER A 21 7.27 4.61 1.54
N PHE A 22 7.11 4.04 2.73
CA PHE A 22 6.86 4.79 3.96
C PHE A 22 7.63 4.14 5.11
N ARG A 23 7.83 4.91 6.18
CA ARG A 23 8.53 4.45 7.39
C ARG A 23 7.50 4.21 8.48
N ILE A 24 7.63 3.10 9.19
CA ILE A 24 6.83 2.77 10.36
C ILE A 24 7.75 2.37 11.51
N SER A 25 7.21 2.37 12.72
CA SER A 25 7.92 1.85 13.87
C SER A 25 8.29 0.38 13.66
N ARG A 26 9.45 -0.02 14.17
CA ARG A 26 9.91 -1.41 14.10
C ARG A 26 8.91 -2.37 14.76
N LYS A 27 8.31 -1.96 15.89
CA LYS A 27 7.31 -2.76 16.60
C LYS A 27 6.08 -3.06 15.72
N ASP A 28 5.57 -2.04 15.05
CA ASP A 28 4.40 -2.19 14.17
C ASP A 28 4.73 -3.06 12.95
N HIS A 29 5.93 -2.89 12.39
CA HIS A 29 6.39 -3.73 11.29
C HIS A 29 6.47 -5.21 11.68
N GLU A 30 7.00 -5.52 12.87
CA GLU A 30 7.08 -6.90 13.38
C GLU A 30 5.69 -7.49 13.63
N ALA A 31 4.74 -6.70 14.15
CA ALA A 31 3.36 -7.13 14.32
C ALA A 31 2.67 -7.43 12.98
N ILE A 32 2.89 -6.58 11.96
CA ILE A 32 2.35 -6.80 10.61
C ILE A 32 2.95 -8.08 10.00
N LEU A 33 4.26 -8.29 10.17
CA LEU A 33 4.91 -9.53 9.69
C LEU A 33 4.37 -10.78 10.38
N ALA A 34 4.04 -10.70 11.67
CA ALA A 34 3.42 -11.82 12.38
C ALA A 34 2.05 -12.20 11.76
N LEU A 35 1.23 -11.20 11.39
CA LEU A 35 -0.06 -11.42 10.73
C LEU A 35 0.05 -11.99 9.31
N VAL A 36 1.11 -11.63 8.59
CA VAL A 36 1.40 -12.24 7.29
C VAL A 36 1.87 -13.68 7.47
N ARG A 37 2.72 -13.95 8.48
CA ARG A 37 3.22 -15.30 8.78
C ARG A 37 2.12 -16.24 9.29
N SER A 38 1.12 -15.73 10.00
CA SER A 38 -0.04 -16.51 10.42
C SER A 38 -1.00 -16.87 9.28
N GLY A 39 -0.74 -16.36 8.06
CA GLY A 39 -1.59 -16.59 6.89
C GLY A 39 -2.87 -15.75 6.87
N THR A 40 -3.01 -14.77 7.77
CA THR A 40 -4.17 -13.86 7.79
C THR A 40 -4.15 -12.92 6.59
N TYR A 41 -2.96 -12.59 6.09
CA TYR A 41 -2.75 -11.81 4.87
C TYR A 41 -1.67 -12.46 4.01
N SER A 42 -1.81 -12.42 2.69
CA SER A 42 -0.83 -13.00 1.76
C SER A 42 0.43 -12.15 1.66
N SER A 43 0.33 -10.85 1.92
CA SER A 43 1.47 -9.92 1.89
C SER A 43 1.25 -8.68 2.76
N VAL A 44 2.36 -7.99 3.07
CA VAL A 44 2.31 -6.67 3.74
C VAL A 44 1.51 -5.66 2.90
N SER A 45 1.65 -5.67 1.58
CA SER A 45 0.92 -4.77 0.69
C SER A 45 -0.60 -4.99 0.71
N GLU A 46 -1.04 -6.23 0.91
CA GLU A 46 -2.44 -6.58 1.06
C GLU A 46 -2.99 -6.08 2.40
N PHE A 47 -2.25 -6.30 3.49
CA PHE A 47 -2.59 -5.76 4.80
C PHE A 47 -2.77 -4.24 4.75
N VAL A 48 -1.80 -3.53 4.18
CA VAL A 48 -1.84 -2.06 4.09
C VAL A 48 -3.02 -1.59 3.25
N ARG A 49 -3.34 -2.28 2.15
CA ARG A 49 -4.48 -1.95 1.30
C ARG A 49 -5.80 -2.09 2.06
N HIS A 50 -6.00 -3.22 2.73
CA HIS A 50 -7.20 -3.47 3.51
C HIS A 50 -7.36 -2.45 4.67
N ALA A 51 -6.26 -2.11 5.35
CA ALA A 51 -6.27 -1.08 6.39
C ALA A 51 -6.67 0.30 5.85
N LEU A 52 -6.14 0.69 4.68
CA LEU A 52 -6.48 1.96 4.02
C LEU A 52 -7.93 1.98 3.54
N GLU A 53 -8.44 0.88 2.97
CA GLU A 53 -9.83 0.77 2.54
C GLU A 53 -10.80 0.99 3.71
N ARG A 54 -10.52 0.37 4.86
CA ARG A 54 -11.30 0.57 6.09
C ARG A 54 -11.27 2.01 6.56
N LEU A 55 -10.09 2.62 6.57
CA LEU A 55 -9.92 4.02 6.98
C LEU A 55 -10.70 4.94 6.03
N VAL A 56 -10.56 4.79 4.72
CA VAL A 56 -11.31 5.59 3.73
C VAL A 56 -12.81 5.42 3.92
N TYR A 57 -13.28 4.19 4.13
CA TYR A 57 -14.69 3.89 4.36
C TYR A 57 -15.22 4.61 5.60
N GLU A 58 -14.54 4.50 6.74
CA GLU A 58 -14.91 5.17 7.99
C GLU A 58 -14.94 6.71 7.84
N TYR A 59 -13.97 7.27 7.11
CA TYR A 59 -13.94 8.70 6.83
C TYR A 59 -15.09 9.13 5.91
N SER A 60 -15.42 8.35 4.88
CA SER A 60 -16.53 8.66 3.97
C SER A 60 -17.89 8.57 4.66
N ASP A 61 -18.11 7.60 5.55
CA ASP A 61 -19.35 7.49 6.32
C ASP A 61 -19.48 8.67 7.30
N ARG A 62 -18.40 9.08 7.95
CA ARG A 62 -18.38 10.30 8.78
C ARG A 62 -18.64 11.58 7.98
N ALA A 63 -18.12 11.68 6.76
CA ALA A 63 -18.35 12.83 5.89
C ALA A 63 -19.80 12.89 5.38
N SER A 64 -20.44 11.74 5.18
CA SER A 64 -21.81 11.65 4.65
C SER A 64 -22.90 11.92 5.70
N ARG A 65 -22.54 11.93 6.99
CA ARG A 65 -23.45 12.22 8.12
C ARG A 65 -23.40 13.69 8.59
N ARG A 66 -22.68 14.56 7.88
CA ARG A 66 -22.67 16.02 8.09
C ARG A 66 -23.41 16.71 6.96
#